data_AF-A0A938YKB4-F1
#
_entry.id   AF-A0A938YKB4-F1
#
_cell.length_a   1.000
_cell.length_b   1.000
_cell.length_c   1.000
_cell.angle_alpha   90.00
_cell.angle_beta   90.00
_cell.angle_gamma   90.00
#
_symmetry.space_group_name_H-M   'P 1'
#
loop_
_entity.id
_entity.type
_entity.pdbx_description
1 polymer ?
#
loop_
_entity_poly.entity_id
_entity_poly.type
_entity_poly.pdbx_seq_one_letter_code
_entity_poly.pdbx_strand_id
1 'polypeptide(L)'
;MGFWSAVKVTLKNRRFWLWQLAGVVIYGIPAAIRFATGSVAIPILNFPGFWIGHYIPGNMLEKVLVNAFFPGGAGGVAGEIFFRNYKGEAVEGKGKYLSRLGGAMLQTGAWSAFQMWGFSLMLIGPWGSGEFGNIFEHWTVFPFNFTLAAFSIFTPDVVYFLKSLLAKSRGKLSGRSSKS
;
A
#
# COMPACT_ATOMS: atom_id res chain seq x y z
N MET A 1 -7.06 1.89 -26.87
CA MET A 1 -6.37 0.58 -26.98
C MET A 1 -7.33 -0.51 -26.49
N GLY A 2 -7.29 -1.75 -27.00
CA GLY A 2 -8.13 -2.83 -26.45
C GLY A 2 -7.75 -3.20 -25.00
N PHE A 3 -8.71 -3.68 -24.20
CA PHE A 3 -8.52 -4.01 -22.77
C PHE A 3 -7.29 -4.91 -22.52
N TRP A 4 -7.20 -6.04 -23.21
CA TRP A 4 -6.08 -6.99 -23.06
C TRP A 4 -4.73 -6.41 -23.43
N SER A 5 -4.70 -5.49 -24.41
CA SER A 5 -3.49 -4.78 -24.78
C SER A 5 -3.05 -3.83 -23.66
N ALA A 6 -3.99 -3.07 -23.09
CA ALA A 6 -3.72 -2.21 -21.95
C ALA A 6 -3.21 -2.98 -20.72
N VAL A 7 -3.77 -4.17 -20.44
CA VAL A 7 -3.25 -5.07 -19.39
C VAL A 7 -1.81 -5.47 -19.67
N LYS A 8 -1.52 -5.97 -20.87
CA LYS A 8 -0.15 -6.39 -21.25
C LYS A 8 0.87 -5.28 -21.11
N VAL A 9 0.53 -4.06 -21.56
CA VAL A 9 1.42 -2.89 -21.45
C VAL A 9 1.61 -2.49 -19.99
N THR A 10 0.56 -2.57 -19.16
CA THR A 10 0.63 -2.30 -17.72
C THR A 10 1.57 -3.28 -17.01
N LEU A 11 1.46 -4.57 -17.31
CA LEU A 11 2.34 -5.61 -16.74
C LEU A 11 3.79 -5.50 -17.21
N LYS A 12 4.08 -4.83 -18.33
CA LYS A 12 5.46 -4.53 -18.75
C LYS A 12 6.02 -3.25 -18.14
N ASN A 13 5.20 -2.48 -17.42
CA ASN A 13 5.60 -1.18 -16.91
C ASN A 13 6.49 -1.31 -15.65
N ARG A 14 7.69 -0.73 -15.70
CA ARG A 14 8.62 -0.74 -14.56
C ARG A 14 8.06 -0.06 -13.31
N ARG A 15 7.31 1.04 -13.46
CA ARG A 15 6.68 1.76 -12.32
C ARG A 15 5.61 0.90 -11.66
N PHE A 16 4.86 0.12 -12.43
CA PHE A 16 3.90 -0.84 -11.89
C PHE A 16 4.61 -1.84 -10.95
N TRP A 17 5.63 -2.54 -11.44
CA TRP A 17 6.34 -3.53 -10.63
C TRP A 17 7.09 -2.94 -9.45
N LEU A 18 7.67 -1.74 -9.61
CA LEU A 18 8.32 -1.07 -8.49
C LEU A 18 7.34 -0.85 -7.33
N TRP A 19 6.12 -0.41 -7.62
CA TRP A 19 5.10 -0.18 -6.60
C TRP A 19 4.54 -1.48 -6.02
N GLN A 20 4.30 -2.49 -6.84
CA GLN A 20 3.82 -3.79 -6.36
C GLN A 20 4.85 -4.45 -5.44
N LEU A 21 6.11 -4.53 -5.87
CA LEU A 21 7.19 -5.15 -5.09
C LEU A 21 7.54 -4.35 -3.85
N ALA A 22 7.69 -3.03 -3.94
CA ALA A 22 7.95 -2.20 -2.77
C ALA A 22 6.79 -2.29 -1.76
N GLY A 23 5.55 -2.31 -2.26
CA GLY A 23 4.36 -2.47 -1.44
C GLY A 23 4.35 -3.79 -0.67
N VAL A 24 4.58 -4.91 -1.37
CA VAL A 24 4.65 -6.25 -0.75
C VAL A 24 5.79 -6.33 0.26
N VAL A 25 6.96 -5.75 -0.04
CA VAL A 25 8.09 -5.73 0.90
C VAL A 25 7.75 -4.92 2.14
N ILE A 26 7.20 -3.71 2.01
CA ILE A 26 6.81 -2.86 3.14
C ILE A 26 5.74 -3.54 3.99
N TYR A 27 4.77 -4.21 3.36
CA TYR A 27 3.74 -4.98 4.05
C TYR A 27 4.33 -6.22 4.78
N GLY A 28 5.28 -6.90 4.16
CA GLY A 28 5.88 -8.12 4.69
C GLY A 28 6.86 -7.91 5.84
N ILE A 29 7.53 -6.75 5.91
CA ILE A 29 8.52 -6.44 6.97
C ILE A 29 7.90 -6.60 8.36
N PRO A 30 6.76 -5.95 8.69
CA PRO A 30 6.15 -6.14 9.99
C PRO A 30 5.79 -7.58 10.31
N ALA A 31 5.21 -8.32 9.35
CA ALA A 31 4.90 -9.73 9.53
C ALA A 31 6.16 -10.55 9.83
N ALA A 32 7.25 -10.36 9.06
CA ALA A 32 8.51 -11.06 9.28
C ALA A 32 9.12 -10.77 10.67
N ILE A 33 9.05 -9.51 11.13
CA ILE A 33 9.51 -9.13 12.47
C ILE A 33 8.68 -9.83 13.53
N ARG A 34 7.34 -9.86 13.42
CA ARG A 34 6.47 -10.57 14.36
C ARG A 34 6.78 -12.05 14.41
N PHE A 35 7.04 -12.67 13.25
CA PHE A 35 7.45 -14.08 13.18
C PHE A 35 8.81 -14.33 13.86
N ALA A 36 9.78 -13.45 13.65
CA ALA A 36 11.11 -13.60 14.24
C ALA A 36 11.14 -13.31 15.75
N THR A 37 10.29 -12.40 16.23
CA THR A 37 10.29 -11.94 17.64
C THR A 37 9.23 -12.61 18.52
N GLY A 38 8.22 -13.25 17.92
CA GLY A 38 7.06 -13.78 18.63
C GLY A 38 6.14 -12.71 19.24
N SER A 39 6.36 -11.43 18.93
CA SER A 39 5.58 -10.30 19.48
C SER A 39 4.54 -9.80 18.48
N VAL A 40 3.36 -9.41 18.97
CA VAL A 40 2.31 -8.76 18.16
C VAL A 40 2.67 -7.31 17.83
N ALA A 41 3.47 -6.67 18.69
CA ALA A 41 3.81 -5.25 18.62
C ALA A 41 5.25 -5.03 18.17
N ILE A 42 5.43 -4.10 17.22
CA ILE A 42 6.76 -3.59 16.82
C ILE A 42 7.05 -2.34 17.65
N PRO A 43 8.02 -2.36 18.58
CA PRO A 43 8.21 -1.30 19.57
C PRO A 43 8.35 0.12 19.00
N ILE A 44 8.94 0.27 17.82
CA ILE A 44 9.19 1.58 17.17
C ILE A 44 7.93 2.13 16.48
N LEU A 45 6.97 1.27 16.13
CA LEU A 45 5.71 1.65 15.46
C LEU A 45 4.51 1.62 16.41
N ASN A 46 4.75 1.26 17.68
CA ASN A 46 3.77 1.25 18.76
C ASN A 46 3.65 2.67 19.36
N PHE A 47 3.31 3.65 18.51
CA PHE A 47 2.96 4.98 18.99
C PHE A 47 1.77 4.84 19.96
N PRO A 48 1.73 5.54 21.11
CA PRO A 48 0.62 5.44 22.05
C PRO A 48 -0.66 5.94 21.38
N GLY A 49 -1.39 5.02 20.75
CA GLY A 49 -2.58 5.26 19.98
C GLY A 49 -3.77 4.62 20.68
N PHE A 50 -4.77 5.44 20.96
CA PHE A 50 -6.02 5.08 21.63
C PHE A 50 -6.56 3.71 21.16
N TRP A 51 -6.51 2.72 22.04
CA TRP A 51 -7.22 1.47 21.84
C TRP A 51 -8.69 1.69 22.17
N ILE A 52 -9.47 2.20 21.20
CA ILE A 52 -10.92 2.33 21.33
C ILE A 52 -11.54 0.98 20.91
N GLY A 53 -11.45 -0.01 21.81
CA GLY A 53 -11.99 -1.35 21.60
C GLY A 53 -11.38 -2.11 20.40
N HIS A 54 -12.08 -3.13 19.92
CA HIS A 54 -11.67 -3.99 18.79
C HIS A 54 -11.72 -3.31 17.40
N TYR A 55 -12.09 -2.03 17.32
CA TYR A 55 -12.37 -1.33 16.07
C TYR A 55 -11.19 -0.49 15.55
N ILE A 56 -10.32 0.00 16.44
CA ILE A 56 -9.11 0.74 16.06
C ILE A 56 -7.90 -0.11 16.43
N PRO A 57 -7.09 -0.55 15.44
CA PRO A 57 -5.94 -1.38 15.71
C PRO A 57 -4.90 -0.61 16.54
N GLY A 58 -4.36 -1.25 17.58
CA GLY A 58 -3.35 -0.63 18.46
C GLY A 58 -2.08 -0.17 17.72
N ASN A 59 -1.82 -0.70 16.52
CA ASN A 59 -0.75 -0.30 15.62
C ASN A 59 -1.25 0.58 14.44
N MET A 60 -2.22 1.47 14.70
CA MET A 60 -2.84 2.34 13.69
C MET A 60 -1.83 3.02 12.76
N LEU A 61 -0.72 3.54 13.30
CA LEU A 61 0.32 4.21 12.51
C LEU A 61 0.98 3.26 11.50
N GLU A 62 1.37 2.06 11.95
CA GLU A 62 1.88 1.02 11.05
C GLU A 62 0.84 0.70 9.99
N LYS A 63 -0.42 0.53 10.38
CA LYS A 63 -1.48 0.16 9.44
C LYS A 63 -1.72 1.23 8.38
N VAL A 64 -1.72 2.51 8.78
CA VAL A 64 -1.79 3.66 7.87
C VAL A 64 -0.60 3.67 6.93
N LEU A 65 0.63 3.53 7.45
CA LEU A 65 1.84 3.55 6.64
C LEU A 65 1.86 2.38 5.65
N VAL A 66 1.58 1.16 6.10
CA VAL A 66 1.57 -0.02 5.26
C VAL A 66 0.49 0.11 4.18
N ASN A 67 -0.75 0.46 4.53
CA ASN A 67 -1.83 0.63 3.56
C ASN A 67 -1.63 1.81 2.59
N ALA A 68 -0.85 2.83 3.00
CA ALA A 68 -0.44 3.92 2.12
C ALA A 68 0.32 3.39 0.89
N PHE A 69 1.11 2.33 1.06
CA PHE A 69 1.85 1.67 -0.01
C PHE A 69 1.12 0.45 -0.57
N PHE A 70 0.61 -0.46 0.26
CA PHE A 70 -0.04 -1.70 -0.15
C PHE A 70 -1.17 -2.10 0.81
N PRO A 71 -2.37 -2.46 0.30
CA PRO A 71 -2.73 -2.56 -1.12
C PRO A 71 -3.02 -1.22 -1.82
N GLY A 72 -3.30 -0.15 -1.05
CA GLY A 72 -3.84 1.10 -1.58
C GLY A 72 -2.97 1.82 -2.62
N GLY A 73 -1.74 2.19 -2.26
CA GLY A 73 -0.83 2.94 -3.15
C GLY A 73 -0.46 2.18 -4.42
N ALA A 74 -0.16 0.88 -4.28
CA ALA A 74 0.14 -0.03 -5.37
C ALA A 74 -1.05 -0.18 -6.33
N GLY A 75 -2.27 -0.34 -5.77
CA GLY A 75 -3.51 -0.33 -6.55
C GLY A 75 -3.75 0.98 -7.27
N GLY A 76 -3.48 2.10 -6.60
CA GLY A 76 -3.55 3.42 -7.21
C GLY A 76 -2.66 3.55 -8.44
N VAL A 77 -1.40 3.19 -8.33
CA VAL A 77 -0.45 3.23 -9.45
C VAL A 77 -0.84 2.25 -10.56
N ALA A 78 -1.32 1.07 -10.22
CA ALA A 78 -1.81 0.10 -11.19
C ALA A 78 -3.00 0.66 -11.99
N GLY A 79 -3.99 1.25 -11.31
CA GLY A 79 -5.15 1.87 -11.93
C GLY A 79 -4.79 3.04 -12.84
N GLU A 80 -3.90 3.92 -12.39
CA GLU A 80 -3.38 5.06 -13.19
C GLU A 80 -2.71 4.58 -14.48
N ILE A 81 -1.78 3.62 -14.37
CA ILE A 81 -1.03 3.10 -15.53
C ILE A 81 -1.98 2.38 -16.50
N PHE A 82 -2.88 1.55 -15.97
CA PHE A 82 -3.86 0.84 -16.78
C PHE A 82 -4.75 1.80 -17.57
N PHE A 83 -5.35 2.79 -16.92
CA PHE A 83 -6.23 3.75 -17.59
C PHE A 83 -5.49 4.61 -18.61
N ARG A 84 -4.25 5.00 -18.31
CA ARG A 84 -3.38 5.70 -19.27
C ARG A 84 -3.18 4.88 -20.54
N ASN A 85 -2.86 3.60 -20.39
CA ASN A 85 -2.65 2.70 -21.52
C ASN A 85 -3.96 2.38 -22.27
N TYR A 86 -5.08 2.30 -21.55
CA TYR A 86 -6.39 2.03 -22.12
C TYR A 86 -6.87 3.18 -23.01
N LYS A 87 -6.82 4.42 -22.50
CA LYS A 87 -7.18 5.62 -23.24
C LYS A 87 -6.16 6.00 -24.30
N GLY A 88 -4.88 5.64 -24.12
CA GLY A 88 -3.79 5.99 -25.03
C GLY A 88 -3.26 7.42 -24.84
N GLU A 89 -3.69 8.11 -23.79
CA GLU A 89 -3.31 9.49 -23.45
C GLU A 89 -2.92 9.59 -21.97
N ALA A 90 -2.22 10.66 -21.60
CA ALA A 90 -1.88 10.94 -20.20
C ALA A 90 -3.16 11.20 -19.39
N VAL A 91 -3.28 10.56 -18.22
CA VAL A 91 -4.42 10.79 -17.31
C VAL A 91 -4.02 11.86 -16.30
N GLU A 92 -4.74 12.98 -16.31
CA GLU A 92 -4.44 14.15 -15.48
C GLU A 92 -5.62 14.57 -14.60
N GLY A 93 -5.34 15.49 -13.65
CA GLY A 93 -6.35 16.09 -12.78
C GLY A 93 -7.27 15.06 -12.10
N LYS A 94 -8.59 15.28 -12.20
CA LYS A 94 -9.60 14.40 -11.60
C LYS A 94 -9.56 12.98 -12.17
N GLY A 95 -9.33 12.83 -13.47
CA GLY A 95 -9.27 11.52 -14.13
C GLY A 95 -8.16 10.64 -13.55
N LYS A 96 -7.01 11.25 -13.24
CA LYS A 96 -5.87 10.58 -12.60
C LYS A 96 -6.30 10.00 -11.25
N TYR A 97 -6.87 10.81 -10.37
CA TYR A 97 -7.27 10.36 -9.05
C TYR A 97 -8.43 9.37 -9.06
N LEU A 98 -9.38 9.49 -10.00
CA LEU A 98 -10.43 8.49 -10.19
C LEU A 98 -9.86 7.14 -10.63
N SER A 99 -8.91 7.14 -11.58
CA SER A 99 -8.25 5.90 -12.00
C SER A 99 -7.44 5.26 -10.87
N ARG A 100 -6.78 6.08 -10.05
CA ARG A 100 -6.10 5.60 -8.84
C ARG A 100 -7.08 5.04 -7.82
N LEU A 101 -8.18 5.72 -7.57
CA LEU A 101 -9.20 5.26 -6.63
C LEU A 101 -9.75 3.90 -7.06
N GLY A 102 -10.14 3.75 -8.34
CA GLY A 102 -10.61 2.49 -8.87
C GLY A 102 -9.59 1.37 -8.71
N GLY A 103 -8.32 1.62 -9.06
CA GLY A 103 -7.24 0.64 -8.87
C GLY A 103 -6.98 0.30 -7.41
N ALA A 104 -6.99 1.29 -6.51
CA ALA A 104 -6.82 1.10 -5.07
C ALA A 104 -7.96 0.26 -4.47
N MET A 105 -9.20 0.54 -4.83
CA MET A 105 -10.37 -0.22 -4.37
C MET A 105 -10.34 -1.67 -4.87
N LEU A 106 -10.03 -1.88 -6.16
CA LEU A 106 -9.95 -3.23 -6.74
C LEU A 106 -8.82 -4.05 -6.10
N GLN A 107 -7.64 -3.47 -5.94
CA GLN A 107 -6.51 -4.16 -5.33
C GLN A 107 -6.77 -4.44 -3.84
N THR A 108 -7.40 -3.51 -3.12
CA THR A 108 -7.78 -3.71 -1.72
C THR A 108 -8.88 -4.76 -1.60
N GLY A 109 -9.85 -4.80 -2.52
CA GLY A 109 -10.86 -5.86 -2.56
C GLY A 109 -10.25 -7.23 -2.80
N ALA A 110 -9.34 -7.36 -3.77
CA ALA A 110 -8.62 -8.59 -4.02
C ALA A 110 -7.79 -9.03 -2.79
N TRP A 111 -7.13 -8.07 -2.12
CA TRP A 111 -6.36 -8.34 -0.92
C TRP A 111 -7.25 -8.77 0.26
N SER A 112 -8.37 -8.08 0.49
CA SER A 112 -9.34 -8.44 1.54
C SER A 112 -9.95 -9.82 1.28
N ALA A 113 -10.23 -10.18 0.03
CA ALA A 113 -10.67 -11.53 -0.31
C ALA A 113 -9.59 -12.59 -0.01
N PHE A 114 -8.33 -12.30 -0.33
CA PHE A 114 -7.19 -13.16 0.03
C PHE A 114 -7.03 -13.29 1.56
N GLN A 115 -7.16 -12.20 2.30
CA GLN A 115 -7.13 -12.18 3.77
C GLN A 115 -8.27 -13.00 4.36
N MET A 116 -9.49 -12.85 3.85
CA MET A 116 -10.64 -13.61 4.29
C MET A 116 -10.47 -15.11 4.04
N TRP A 117 -9.97 -15.47 2.85
CA TRP A 117 -9.64 -16.85 2.52
C TRP A 117 -8.57 -17.41 3.46
N GLY A 118 -7.46 -16.71 3.66
CA GLY A 118 -6.41 -17.11 4.60
C GLY A 118 -6.91 -17.21 6.04
N PHE A 119 -7.76 -16.29 6.47
CA PHE A 119 -8.37 -16.30 7.81
C PHE A 119 -9.21 -17.57 8.00
N SER A 120 -9.97 -18.00 6.99
CA SER A 120 -10.78 -19.22 7.04
C SER A 120 -9.97 -20.51 7.23
N LEU A 121 -8.68 -20.48 6.90
CA LEU A 121 -7.77 -21.62 7.12
C LEU A 121 -7.26 -21.72 8.58
N MET A 122 -7.60 -20.76 9.45
CA MET A 122 -7.20 -20.73 10.86
C MET A 122 -5.69 -20.90 11.06
N LEU A 123 -4.89 -20.26 10.21
CA LEU A 123 -3.43 -20.32 10.30
C LEU A 123 -2.94 -19.43 11.46
N ILE A 124 -2.55 -20.06 12.56
CA ILE A 124 -2.11 -19.41 13.79
C ILE A 124 -0.63 -19.01 13.68
N GLY A 125 -0.35 -17.75 13.99
CA GLY A 125 1.00 -17.20 14.07
C GLY A 125 1.69 -17.46 15.40
N PRO A 126 3.01 -17.24 15.50
CA PRO A 126 3.79 -17.52 16.70
C PRO A 126 3.49 -16.62 17.92
N TRP A 127 2.60 -15.62 17.78
CA TRP A 127 2.32 -14.60 18.79
C TRP A 127 0.97 -14.77 19.52
N GLY A 128 0.21 -15.85 19.28
CA GLY A 128 -1.07 -16.04 19.98
C GLY A 128 -1.60 -17.47 19.93
N SER A 129 -2.41 -17.81 20.93
CA SER A 129 -3.22 -19.04 20.98
C SER A 129 -4.69 -18.70 20.74
N GLY A 130 -5.33 -19.28 19.71
CA GLY A 130 -6.77 -19.14 19.41
C GLY A 130 -7.09 -18.22 18.21
N GLU A 131 -8.35 -17.79 18.10
CA GLU A 131 -8.87 -16.99 16.96
C GLU A 131 -8.17 -15.62 16.79
N PHE A 132 -7.65 -15.05 17.88
CA PHE A 132 -6.84 -13.82 17.85
C PHE A 132 -5.37 -14.05 17.45
N GLY A 133 -4.97 -15.30 17.25
CA GLY A 133 -3.64 -15.69 16.79
C GLY A 133 -3.53 -15.82 15.27
N ASN A 134 -4.62 -15.61 14.50
CA ASN A 134 -4.59 -15.78 13.05
C ASN A 134 -3.62 -14.79 12.40
N ILE A 135 -2.81 -15.26 11.45
CA ILE A 135 -1.87 -14.41 10.70
C ILE A 135 -2.57 -13.51 9.69
N PHE A 136 -3.81 -13.84 9.33
CA PHE A 136 -4.64 -13.05 8.44
C PHE A 136 -5.56 -12.13 9.22
N GLU A 137 -5.94 -11.02 8.59
CA GLU A 137 -6.84 -10.04 9.17
C GLU A 137 -8.29 -10.53 9.14
N HIS A 138 -9.00 -10.34 10.26
CA HIS A 138 -10.43 -10.60 10.35
C HIS A 138 -11.25 -9.58 9.54
N TRP A 139 -12.39 -9.98 8.98
CA TRP A 139 -13.20 -9.15 8.08
C TRP A 139 -13.69 -7.83 8.68
N THR A 140 -13.76 -7.72 10.01
CA THR A 140 -14.14 -6.50 10.73
C THR A 140 -13.21 -5.32 10.44
N VAL A 141 -11.97 -5.55 10.01
CA VAL A 141 -11.03 -4.47 9.68
C VAL A 141 -11.09 -4.04 8.21
N PHE A 142 -11.84 -4.73 7.36
CA PHE A 142 -11.90 -4.44 5.92
C PHE A 142 -12.47 -3.05 5.61
N PRO A 143 -13.58 -2.58 6.24
CA PRO A 143 -14.07 -1.22 5.98
C PRO A 143 -12.99 -0.17 6.19
N PHE A 144 -12.17 -0.36 7.23
CA PHE A 144 -11.05 0.51 7.54
C PHE A 144 -9.94 0.42 6.47
N ASN A 145 -9.60 -0.78 5.98
CA ASN A 145 -8.64 -0.95 4.87
C ASN A 145 -9.11 -0.23 3.59
N PHE A 146 -10.41 -0.29 3.26
CA PHE A 146 -10.97 0.44 2.13
C PHE A 146 -10.90 1.95 2.32
N THR A 147 -11.20 2.46 3.52
CA THR A 147 -11.01 3.88 3.84
C THR A 147 -9.56 4.31 3.65
N LEU A 148 -8.60 3.55 4.18
CA LEU A 148 -7.18 3.84 3.99
C LEU A 148 -6.78 3.81 2.53
N ALA A 149 -7.21 2.79 1.77
CA ALA A 149 -6.92 2.69 0.34
C ALA A 149 -7.45 3.89 -0.47
N ALA A 150 -8.60 4.45 -0.09
CA ALA A 150 -9.14 5.65 -0.72
C ALA A 150 -8.24 6.87 -0.48
N PHE A 151 -7.64 7.00 0.71
CA PHE A 151 -6.66 8.05 1.01
C PHE A 151 -5.28 7.77 0.37
N SER A 152 -4.90 6.51 0.19
CA SER A 152 -3.61 6.11 -0.39
C SER A 152 -3.43 6.52 -1.86
N ILE A 153 -4.48 6.99 -2.54
CA ILE A 153 -4.38 7.48 -3.93
C ILE A 153 -3.43 8.68 -4.07
N PHE A 154 -3.14 9.39 -2.97
CA PHE A 154 -2.21 10.51 -2.92
C PHE A 154 -0.77 10.10 -2.62
N THR A 155 -0.55 8.90 -2.05
CA THR A 155 0.79 8.41 -1.69
C THR A 155 1.79 8.50 -2.83
N PRO A 156 1.46 8.15 -4.09
CA PRO A 156 2.44 8.24 -5.17
C PRO A 156 2.93 9.66 -5.45
N ASP A 157 2.08 10.66 -5.25
CA ASP A 157 2.46 12.07 -5.45
C ASP A 157 3.30 12.58 -4.27
N VAL A 158 2.96 12.18 -3.03
CA VAL A 158 3.78 12.47 -1.84
C VAL A 158 5.18 11.87 -1.99
N VAL A 159 5.29 10.60 -2.40
CA VAL A 159 6.58 9.93 -2.63
C VAL A 159 7.39 10.64 -3.71
N TYR A 160 6.74 11.05 -4.81
CA TYR A 160 7.40 11.79 -5.88
C TYR A 160 7.90 13.16 -5.39
N PHE A 161 7.06 13.89 -4.64
CA PHE A 161 7.41 15.17 -4.04
C PHE A 161 8.62 15.03 -3.10
N LEU A 162 8.60 14.08 -2.17
CA LEU A 162 9.72 13.80 -1.26
C LEU A 162 11.00 13.44 -2.02
N LYS A 163 10.91 12.59 -3.04
CA LYS A 163 12.04 12.27 -3.91
C LYS A 163 12.63 13.52 -4.57
N SER A 164 11.79 14.44 -5.03
CA SER A 164 12.22 15.69 -5.65
C SER A 164 12.95 16.61 -4.67
N LEU A 165 12.48 16.70 -3.42
CA LEU A 165 13.14 17.46 -2.36
C LEU A 165 14.51 16.88 -2.03
N LEU A 166 14.59 15.55 -1.87
CA LEU A 166 15.85 14.86 -1.58
C LEU A 166 16.87 15.04 -2.71
N ALA A 167 16.43 14.97 -3.97
CA ALA A 167 17.29 15.22 -5.12
C ALA A 167 17.84 16.66 -5.13
N LYS A 168 16.99 17.66 -4.84
CA LYS A 168 17.41 19.07 -4.72
C LYS A 168 18.42 19.27 -3.59
N SER A 169 18.16 18.70 -2.42
CA SER A 169 19.07 18.80 -1.26
C SER A 169 20.42 18.15 -1.55
N ARG A 170 20.44 16.97 -2.19
CA ARG A 170 21.68 16.32 -2.61
C ARG A 170 22.43 17.13 -3.66
N GLY A 171 21.73 17.76 -4.61
CA GLY A 171 22.34 18.66 -5.60
C GLY A 171 23.07 19.82 -4.94
N LYS A 172 22.41 20.50 -3.99
CA LYS A 172 23.01 21.58 -3.19
C LYS A 172 24.22 21.11 -2.39
N LEU A 173 24.14 19.96 -1.72
CA LEU A 173 25.23 19.39 -0.92
C LEU A 173 26.43 18.92 -1.76
N SER A 174 26.19 18.43 -2.98
CA SER A 174 27.25 17.94 -3.87
C SER A 174 28.00 19.04 -4.64
N GLY A 175 27.71 20.32 -4.40
CA GLY A 175 28.37 21.44 -5.07
C GLY A 175 28.05 21.56 -6.57
N ARG A 176 27.26 20.65 -7.14
CA ARG A 176 26.62 20.82 -8.45
C ARG A 176 25.47 21.82 -8.30
N SER A 177 25.82 23.08 -8.08
CA SER A 177 24.98 24.20 -8.46
C SER A 177 24.73 24.04 -9.95
N SER A 178 23.48 23.78 -10.33
CA SER A 178 23.04 23.82 -11.72
C SER A 178 23.33 25.23 -12.25
N LYS A 179 24.45 25.40 -12.94
CA LYS A 179 24.64 26.54 -13.82
C LYS A 179 23.65 26.35 -14.98
N SER A 180 22.66 27.25 -14.99
CA SER A 180 21.69 27.65 -16.03
C SER A 180 21.08 26.55 -16.89
#